data_AF-A0A955KX21-F1
#
_entry.id   AF-A0A955KX21-F1
#
_cell.length_a   1.000
_cell.length_b   1.000
_cell.length_c   1.000
_cell.angle_alpha   90.00
_cell.angle_beta   90.00
_cell.angle_gamma   90.00
#
_symmetry.space_group_name_H-M   'P 1'
#
loop_
_entity.id
_entity.type
_entity.pdbx_description
1 polymer ?
#
loop_
_entity_poly.entity_id
_entity_poly.type
_entity_poly.pdbx_seq_one_letter_code
_entity_poly.pdbx_strand_id
1 'polypeptide(L)' 'MYLSKMTEILQSHGATLDKYIGDAVMGFVGAPLEMSREEVCARAFDIVNEWQSALSSLNEALMKR' A
#
# COMPACT_ATOMS: atom_id res chain seq x y z
N MET A 1 -8.56 9.90 -1.59
CA MET A 1 -9.33 9.19 -0.53
C MET A 1 -9.12 7.68 -0.57
N TYR A 2 -9.33 6.95 -1.67
CA TYR A 2 -8.80 5.58 -1.76
C TYR A 2 -7.33 5.55 -2.19
N LEU A 3 -7.03 5.95 -3.43
CA LEU A 3 -5.68 5.86 -4.01
C LEU A 3 -4.62 6.54 -3.12
N SER A 4 -4.92 7.73 -2.58
CA SER A 4 -4.04 8.43 -1.65
C SER A 4 -3.69 7.61 -0.41
N LYS A 5 -4.69 7.00 0.24
CA LYS A 5 -4.49 6.22 1.47
C LYS A 5 -3.65 4.97 1.19
N MET A 6 -3.88 4.33 0.05
CA MET A 6 -3.16 3.14 -0.35
C MET A 6 -1.71 3.44 -0.76
N THR A 7 -1.48 4.59 -1.40
CA THR A 7 -0.14 5.10 -1.68
C THR A 7 0.61 5.47 -0.40
N GLU A 8 -0.06 6.07 0.59
CA GLU A 8 0.54 6.35 1.91
C GLU A 8 0.99 5.06 2.61
N ILE A 9 0.18 3.99 2.56
CA ILE A 9 0.54 2.68 3.13
C ILE A 9 1.75 2.09 2.39
N LEU A 10 1.80 2.13 1.05
CA LEU A 10 2.98 1.68 0.32
C LEU A 10 4.25 2.43 0.77
N GLN A 11 4.18 3.76 0.85
CA GLN A 11 5.33 4.59 1.19
C GLN A 11 5.76 4.43 2.66
N SER A 12 4.83 4.25 3.60
CA SER A 12 5.16 4.05 5.02
C SER A 12 5.95 2.76 5.26
N HIS A 13 5.71 1.74 4.43
CA HIS A 13 6.46 0.47 4.45
C HIS A 13 7.72 0.48 3.58
N GLY A 14 8.08 1.63 2.99
CA GLY A 14 9.26 1.76 2.13
C GLY A 14 9.13 1.06 0.77
N ALA A 15 7.90 0.80 0.32
CA ALA A 15 7.64 0.34 -1.03
C ALA A 15 7.68 1.50 -2.03
N THR A 16 7.94 1.17 -3.29
CA THR A 16 7.89 2.12 -4.40
C THR A 16 6.54 2.01 -5.09
N LEU A 17 5.84 3.15 -5.23
CA LEU A 17 4.69 3.25 -6.12
C LEU A 17 5.19 3.24 -7.56
N ASP A 18 4.71 2.28 -8.36
CA ASP A 18 5.01 2.19 -9.78
C ASP A 18 4.01 3.01 -10.60
N LYS A 19 2.72 2.65 -10.51
CA LYS A 19 1.66 3.31 -11.27
C LYS A 19 0.27 3.09 -10.68
N TYR A 20 -0.68 3.88 -11.17
CA TYR A 20 -2.12 3.65 -11.02
C TYR A 20 -2.69 3.05 -12.30
N ILE A 21 -3.61 2.09 -12.16
CA ILE A 21 -4.29 1.42 -13.29
C ILE A 21 -5.79 1.48 -13.01
N GLY A 22 -6.43 2.60 -13.38
CA GLY A 22 -7.82 2.85 -13.01
C GLY A 22 -7.97 3.01 -11.49
N ASP A 23 -8.71 2.10 -10.87
CA ASP A 23 -8.87 1.99 -9.42
C ASP A 23 -7.79 1.12 -8.76
N ALA A 24 -6.95 0.43 -9.54
CA ALA A 24 -5.84 -0.35 -9.01
C ALA A 24 -4.59 0.52 -8.75
N VAL A 25 -3.83 0.12 -7.75
CA VAL A 25 -2.54 0.72 -7.38
C VAL A 25 -1.49 -0.39 -7.48
N MET A 26 -0.41 -0.13 -8.23
CA MET A 26 0.71 -1.06 -8.38
C MET A 26 1.93 -0.49 -7.68
N GLY A 27 2.54 -1.28 -6.80
CA GLY A 27 3.81 -0.97 -6.15
C GLY A 27 4.65 -2.22 -5.94
N PHE A 28 5.93 -2.02 -5.64
CA PHE A 28 6.89 -3.09 -5.40
C PHE A 28 7.84 -2.75 -4.25
N VAL A 29 8.43 -3.78 -3.63
CA VAL A 29 9.37 -3.67 -2.50
C VAL A 29 10.72 -4.25 -2.95
N GLY A 30 11.82 -3.66 -2.47
CA GLY A 30 13.19 -4.10 -2.82
C GLY A 30 13.76 -3.47 -4.09
N ALA A 31 13.11 -2.43 -4.62
CA ALA A 31 13.69 -1.52 -5.61
C ALA A 31 13.11 -0.10 -5.41
N PRO A 32 13.82 0.97 -5.82
CA PRO A 32 15.20 0.98 -6.35
C PRO A 32 16.26 0.69 -5.27
N LEU A 33 15.87 0.70 -4.00
CA LEU A 33 16.72 0.31 -2.88
C LEU A 33 16.67 -1.20 -2.69
N GLU A 34 17.83 -1.84 -2.71
CA GLU A 34 17.95 -3.27 -2.46
C GLU A 34 17.55 -3.61 -1.02
N MET A 35 16.88 -4.75 -0.87
CA MET A 35 16.47 -5.33 0.41
C MET A 35 16.66 -6.85 0.32
N SER A 36 16.87 -7.51 1.46
CA SER A 36 16.92 -8.98 1.47
C SER A 36 15.57 -9.57 1.05
N ARG A 37 15.58 -10.81 0.56
CA ARG A 37 14.34 -11.51 0.15
C ARG A 37 13.37 -11.61 1.31
N GLU A 38 13.89 -11.92 2.50
CA GLU A 38 13.12 -12.08 3.72
C GLU A 38 12.42 -10.75 4.10
N GLU A 39 13.12 -9.63 4.02
CA GLU A 39 12.54 -8.29 4.24
C GLU A 39 11.49 -7.92 3.19
N VAL A 40 11.76 -8.18 1.91
CA VAL A 40 10.82 -7.93 0.82
C VAL A 40 9.51 -8.69 1.05
N CYS A 41 9.60 -9.98 1.37
CA CYS A 41 8.42 -10.81 1.63
C CYS A 41 7.64 -10.34 2.86
N ALA A 42 8.33 -10.04 3.96
CA ALA A 42 7.69 -9.56 5.19
C ALA A 42 6.96 -8.23 4.95
N ARG A 43 7.63 -7.24 4.36
CA ARG A 43 7.03 -5.92 4.09
C ARG A 43 5.87 -6.01 3.11
N ALA A 44 5.98 -6.81 2.06
CA ALA A 44 4.88 -7.00 1.11
C ALA A 44 3.62 -7.56 1.78
N PHE A 45 3.78 -8.48 2.74
CA PHE A 45 2.69 -9.02 3.52
C PHE A 45 2.08 -7.96 4.47
N ASP A 46 2.92 -7.22 5.19
CA ASP A 46 2.47 -6.17 6.12
C ASP A 46 1.68 -5.06 5.42
N ILE A 47 2.14 -4.64 4.23
CA ILE A 47 1.44 -3.68 3.37
C ILE A 47 0.02 -4.16 3.07
N VAL A 48 -0.14 -5.39 2.59
CA VAL A 48 -1.45 -5.92 2.18
C VAL A 48 -2.37 -6.11 3.40
N ASN A 49 -1.80 -6.46 4.55
CA ASN A 49 -2.56 -6.58 5.80
C ASN A 49 -3.07 -5.22 6.31
N GLU A 50 -2.21 -4.20 6.33
CA GLU A 50 -2.61 -2.83 6.72
C GLU A 50 -3.62 -2.25 5.74
N TRP A 51 -3.40 -2.46 4.45
CA TRP A 51 -4.31 -2.02 3.39
C TRP A 51 -5.71 -2.56 3.58
N GLN A 52 -5.86 -3.87 3.78
CA GLN A 52 -7.16 -4.49 4.02
C GLN A 52 -7.83 -3.92 5.29
N SER A 53 -7.05 -3.75 6.35
CA SER A 53 -7.55 -3.20 7.62
C SER A 53 -8.03 -1.74 7.48
N ALA A 54 -7.36 -0.95 6.64
CA ALA A 54 -7.70 0.46 6.42
C ALA A 54 -9.01 0.66 5.64
N LEU A 55 -9.48 -0.36 4.89
CA LEU A 55 -10.69 -0.24 4.07
C LEU A 55 -11.95 0.02 4.90
N SER A 56 -12.10 -0.59 6.07
CA SER A 56 -13.29 -0.40 6.91
C SER A 56 -13.44 1.07 7.32
N SER A 57 -12.38 1.63 7.91
CA SER A 57 -12.35 3.03 8.36
C SER A 57 -12.51 4.00 7.19
N LEU A 58 -11.92 3.69 6.03
CA LEU A 58 -12.05 4.50 4.83
C LEU A 58 -13.49 4.49 4.29
N ASN A 59 -14.13 3.33 4.24
CA ASN A 59 -15.52 3.19 3.81
C ASN A 59 -16.46 3.97 4.74
N GLU A 60 -16.29 3.86 6.05
CA GLU A 60 -17.06 4.65 7.02
C GLU A 60 -16.88 6.16 6.83
N ALA A 61 -15.65 6.61 6.59
CA ALA A 61 -15.36 8.02 6.35
C ALA A 61 -15.99 8.51 5.03
N LEU A 62 -15.99 7.68 3.99
CA LEU A 62 -16.57 8.00 2.69
C LEU A 62 -18.10 8.02 2.70
N MET A 63 -18.75 7.13 3.45
CA MET A 63 -20.22 7.12 3.58
C MET A 63 -20.78 8.32 4.34
N LYS A 64 -19.96 8.97 5.18
CA LYS A 64 -20.36 10.16 5.95
C LYS A 64 -20.22 11.48 5.18
N ARG A 65 -19.74 11.44 3.93
CA ARG A 65 -19.59 12.60 3.05
C ARG A 65 -20.73 12.67 2.05
#